data_AF-A0ABF7Q002-F1
#
_entry.id   AF-A0ABF7Q002-F1
#
_cell.length_a   1.000
_cell.length_b   1.000
_cell.length_c   1.000
_cell.angle_alpha   90.00
_cell.angle_beta   90.00
_cell.angle_gamma   90.00
#
_symmetry.space_group_name_H-M   'P 1'
#
loop_
_entity.id
_entity.type
_entity.pdbx_description
1 polymer ?
#
loop_
_entity_poly.entity_id
_entity_poly.type
_entity_poly.pdbx_seq_one_letter_code
_entity_poly.pdbx_strand_id
1 'polypeptide(L)'
;MDDGGWKQGRQEGRGTQDWKTGRYEGDLVSGEPDGYGIMTLQAARYEGQFRKGKPYGEGTLITLQGVLKGFWIDGCLNHNGRKVTFAVPSSACGQKRNGQVKRSTS
;
A
#
# COMPACT_ATOMS: atom_id res chain seq x y z
N MET A 1 -13.53 -40.56 -5.03
CA MET A 1 -12.11 -40.49 -4.59
C MET A 1 -11.68 -39.09 -4.92
N ASP A 2 -11.88 -38.15 -3.98
CA ASP A 2 -11.36 -36.79 -4.09
C ASP A 2 -10.98 -36.38 -2.67
N ASP A 3 -9.85 -36.93 -2.23
CA ASP A 3 -9.14 -36.54 -1.01
C ASP A 3 -8.50 -35.17 -1.28
N GLY A 4 -9.32 -34.12 -1.19
CA GLY A 4 -8.85 -32.73 -1.13
C GLY A 4 -8.30 -32.47 0.27
N GLY A 5 -7.17 -33.08 0.60
CA GLY A 5 -6.45 -32.89 1.86
C GLY A 5 -6.09 -31.42 2.06
N TRP A 6 -6.96 -30.68 2.74
CA TRP A 6 -6.69 -29.34 3.27
C TRP A 6 -5.58 -29.47 4.31
N LYS A 7 -4.33 -29.41 3.86
CA LYS A 7 -3.17 -29.43 4.72
C LYS A 7 -3.20 -28.22 5.63
N GLN A 8 -3.32 -28.49 6.92
CA GLN A 8 -2.84 -27.62 7.99
C GLN A 8 -1.40 -27.20 7.69
N GLY A 9 -1.16 -25.89 7.59
CA GLY A 9 0.20 -25.38 7.45
C GLY A 9 0.23 -23.89 7.14
N ARG A 10 -0.02 -23.06 8.17
CA ARG A 10 0.17 -21.60 8.17
C ARG A 10 -0.79 -20.85 7.20
N GLN A 11 -1.57 -19.89 7.71
CA GLN A 11 -2.37 -18.99 6.86
C GLN A 11 -1.46 -18.00 6.11
N GLU A 12 -0.54 -18.53 5.30
CA GLU A 12 0.12 -17.87 4.18
C GLU A 12 -0.76 -18.17 2.97
N GLY A 13 -1.94 -17.55 2.96
CA GLY A 13 -3.03 -17.91 2.07
C GLY A 13 -3.52 -16.67 1.37
N ARG A 14 -3.53 -16.69 0.04
CA ARG A 14 -4.19 -15.67 -0.75
C ARG A 14 -5.61 -15.49 -0.23
N GLY A 15 -5.91 -14.30 0.25
CA GLY A 15 -7.18 -14.01 0.89
C GLY A 15 -7.77 -12.70 0.41
N THR A 16 -9.00 -12.47 0.84
CA THR A 16 -9.73 -11.24 0.57
C THR A 16 -10.06 -10.60 1.90
N GLN A 17 -9.79 -9.31 2.03
CA GLN A 17 -10.13 -8.53 3.21
C GLN A 17 -11.02 -7.37 2.78
N ASP A 18 -12.21 -7.29 3.37
CA ASP A 18 -13.19 -6.25 3.06
C ASP A 18 -13.33 -5.31 4.27
N TRP A 19 -13.31 -4.01 4.01
CA TRP A 19 -13.44 -2.95 5.01
C TRP A 19 -14.46 -1.93 4.53
N LYS A 20 -14.98 -1.08 5.45
CA LYS A 20 -15.92 0.00 5.08
C LYS A 20 -15.38 0.95 4.00
N THR A 21 -14.07 1.09 3.88
CA THR A 21 -13.41 2.05 2.99
C THR A 21 -12.84 1.42 1.71
N GLY A 22 -12.85 0.08 1.60
CA GLY A 22 -12.28 -0.61 0.45
C GLY A 22 -12.09 -2.11 0.67
N ARG A 23 -11.47 -2.76 -0.29
CA ARG A 23 -11.25 -4.20 -0.36
C ARG A 23 -9.82 -4.51 -0.78
N TYR A 24 -9.22 -5.50 -0.17
CA TYR A 24 -7.92 -6.06 -0.55
C TYR A 24 -8.06 -7.51 -1.00
N GLU A 25 -7.33 -7.88 -2.04
CA GLU A 25 -7.27 -9.23 -2.60
C GLU A 25 -5.81 -9.56 -2.91
N GLY A 26 -5.23 -10.53 -2.20
CA GLY A 26 -3.82 -10.85 -2.38
C GLY A 26 -3.26 -11.73 -1.29
N ASP A 27 -1.94 -11.77 -1.21
CA ASP A 27 -1.22 -12.49 -0.18
C ASP A 27 -1.44 -11.83 1.19
N LEU A 28 -1.80 -12.67 2.17
CA LEU A 28 -1.97 -12.29 3.55
C LEU A 28 -1.02 -13.14 4.40
N VAL A 29 -0.28 -12.49 5.29
CA VAL A 29 0.58 -13.13 6.28
C VAL A 29 0.10 -12.70 7.66
N SER A 30 -0.28 -13.67 8.50
CA SER A 30 -0.88 -13.41 9.82
C SER A 30 -2.12 -12.50 9.78
N GLY A 31 -2.87 -12.53 8.68
CA GLY A 31 -4.06 -11.68 8.50
C GLY A 31 -3.75 -10.24 8.07
N GLU A 32 -2.49 -9.91 7.78
CA GLU A 32 -2.08 -8.61 7.26
C GLU A 32 -1.63 -8.72 5.78
N PRO A 33 -1.90 -7.71 4.93
CA PRO A 33 -1.39 -7.66 3.56
C PRO A 33 0.14 -7.68 3.51
N ASP A 34 0.72 -8.77 3.02
CA ASP A 34 2.16 -8.95 2.89
C ASP A 34 2.44 -9.89 1.72
N GLY A 35 3.12 -9.40 0.69
CA GLY A 35 3.24 -10.08 -0.61
C GLY A 35 2.55 -9.30 -1.73
N TYR A 36 2.10 -9.98 -2.79
CA TYR A 36 1.47 -9.29 -3.93
C TYR A 36 -0.04 -9.21 -3.75
N GLY A 37 -0.62 -8.08 -4.10
CA GLY A 37 -2.05 -7.91 -3.97
C GLY A 37 -2.62 -6.71 -4.69
N ILE A 38 -3.93 -6.60 -4.58
CA ILE A 38 -4.74 -5.55 -5.17
C ILE A 38 -5.58 -4.95 -4.06
N MET A 39 -5.38 -3.66 -3.80
CA MET A 39 -6.20 -2.90 -2.87
C MET A 39 -7.06 -1.90 -3.64
N THR A 40 -8.37 -2.07 -3.55
CA THR A 40 -9.36 -1.18 -4.16
C THR A 40 -9.99 -0.33 -3.05
N LEU A 41 -9.80 0.98 -3.13
CA LEU A 41 -10.48 1.98 -2.31
C LEU A 41 -11.52 2.72 -3.16
N GLN A 42 -12.40 3.48 -2.52
CA GLN A 42 -13.49 4.20 -3.21
C GLN A 42 -13.03 5.08 -4.39
N ALA A 43 -11.86 5.73 -4.28
CA ALA A 43 -11.37 6.69 -5.28
C ALA A 43 -10.14 6.21 -6.08
N ALA A 44 -9.57 5.06 -5.72
CA ALA A 44 -8.31 4.60 -6.28
C ALA A 44 -8.09 3.10 -6.06
N ARG A 45 -7.36 2.46 -6.97
CA ARG A 45 -6.99 1.05 -6.92
C ARG A 45 -5.48 0.92 -7.06
N TYR A 46 -4.84 0.20 -6.15
CA TYR A 46 -3.43 -0.14 -6.24
C TYR A 46 -3.26 -1.62 -6.50
N GLU A 47 -2.33 -1.94 -7.38
CA GLU A 47 -1.90 -3.30 -7.68
C GLU A 47 -0.38 -3.36 -7.59
N GLY A 48 0.14 -4.23 -6.73
CA GLY A 48 1.58 -4.32 -6.53
C GLY A 48 1.94 -5.07 -5.26
N GLN A 49 3.18 -4.89 -4.82
CA GLN A 49 3.64 -5.50 -3.58
C GLN A 49 3.14 -4.71 -2.36
N PHE A 50 2.98 -5.45 -1.28
CA PHE A 50 2.55 -5.01 0.03
C PHE A 50 3.51 -5.53 1.07
N ARG A 51 3.71 -4.74 2.12
CA ARG A 51 4.49 -5.12 3.28
C ARG A 51 3.86 -4.53 4.53
N LYS A 52 3.51 -5.37 5.50
CA LYS A 52 2.82 -4.94 6.74
C LYS A 52 1.60 -4.04 6.48
N GLY A 53 0.75 -4.42 5.52
CA GLY A 53 -0.46 -3.69 5.17
C GLY A 53 -0.27 -2.46 4.28
N LYS A 54 0.97 -2.11 3.90
CA LYS A 54 1.26 -0.90 3.12
C LYS A 54 1.80 -1.23 1.74
N PRO A 55 1.52 -0.39 0.72
CA PRO A 55 2.17 -0.48 -0.59
C PRO A 55 3.69 -0.44 -0.46
N TYR A 56 4.35 -1.41 -1.07
CA TYR A 56 5.80 -1.55 -1.09
C TYR A 56 6.27 -2.05 -2.46
N GLY A 57 7.54 -1.88 -2.81
CA GLY A 57 8.10 -2.42 -4.03
C GLY A 57 7.48 -1.84 -5.30
N GLU A 58 7.53 -2.56 -6.40
CA GLU A 58 6.92 -2.12 -7.65
C GLU A 58 5.40 -2.25 -7.60
N GLY A 59 4.72 -1.19 -8.03
CA GLY A 59 3.26 -1.15 -8.04
C GLY A 59 2.68 -0.07 -8.94
N THR A 60 1.43 -0.30 -9.31
CA THR A 60 0.62 0.57 -10.16
C THR A 60 -0.58 1.07 -9.36
N LEU A 61 -0.66 2.39 -9.18
CA LEU A 61 -1.81 3.08 -8.61
C LEU A 61 -2.67 3.65 -9.74
N ILE A 62 -3.92 3.24 -9.79
CA ILE A 62 -4.95 3.70 -10.72
C ILE A 62 -5.86 4.65 -9.93
N THR A 63 -5.95 5.89 -10.38
CA THR A 63 -6.78 6.94 -9.77
C THR A 63 -7.69 7.55 -10.83
N LEU A 64 -8.63 8.41 -10.41
CA LEU A 64 -9.43 9.23 -11.34
C LEU A 64 -8.57 10.16 -12.21
N GLN A 65 -7.36 10.52 -11.77
CA GLN A 65 -6.44 11.37 -12.54
C GLN A 65 -5.61 10.58 -13.57
N GLY A 66 -5.60 9.25 -13.47
CA GLY A 66 -4.82 8.38 -14.33
C GLY A 66 -4.02 7.34 -13.57
N VAL A 67 -3.04 6.75 -14.27
CA VAL A 67 -2.24 5.62 -13.81
C VAL A 67 -0.84 6.09 -13.41
N LEU A 68 -0.45 5.80 -12.17
CA LEU A 68 0.83 6.14 -11.57
C LEU A 68 1.59 4.85 -11.29
N LYS A 69 2.70 4.63 -12.01
CA LYS A 69 3.56 3.45 -11.85
C LYS A 69 4.87 3.85 -11.19
N GLY A 70 5.39 2.99 -10.33
CA GLY A 70 6.74 3.16 -9.80
C GLY A 70 7.00 2.32 -8.56
N PHE A 71 8.05 2.71 -7.84
CA PHE A 71 8.49 2.02 -6.63
C PHE A 71 7.90 2.69 -5.38
N TRP A 72 7.20 1.89 -4.58
CA TRP A 72 6.50 2.26 -3.36
C TRP A 72 7.33 1.88 -2.13
N ILE A 73 7.35 2.76 -1.14
CA ILE A 73 8.03 2.51 0.13
C ILE A 73 7.10 3.01 1.23
N ASP A 74 6.63 2.11 2.10
CA ASP A 74 5.72 2.44 3.20
C ASP A 74 4.48 3.25 2.77
N GLY A 75 3.91 2.93 1.60
CA GLY A 75 2.75 3.64 1.05
C GLY A 75 3.07 4.94 0.31
N CYS A 76 4.35 5.23 0.09
CA CYS A 76 4.83 6.44 -0.58
C CYS A 76 5.41 6.13 -1.96
N LEU A 77 4.96 6.87 -2.97
CA LEU A 77 5.53 6.86 -4.31
C LEU A 77 6.12 8.24 -4.62
N ASN A 78 7.34 8.25 -5.17
CA ASN A 78 7.90 9.44 -5.80
C ASN A 78 7.66 9.39 -7.31
N HIS A 79 6.72 10.20 -7.81
CA HIS A 79 6.38 10.25 -9.22
C HIS A 79 6.60 11.66 -9.77
N ASN A 80 7.55 11.82 -10.69
CA ASN A 80 7.92 13.11 -11.30
C ASN A 80 8.20 14.24 -10.27
N GLY A 81 8.91 13.91 -9.18
CA GLY A 81 9.24 14.86 -8.11
C GLY A 81 8.07 15.21 -7.18
N ARG A 82 6.90 14.59 -7.36
CA ARG A 82 5.75 14.70 -6.46
C ARG A 82 5.66 13.46 -5.59
N LYS A 83 5.38 13.66 -4.30
CA LYS A 83 5.07 12.57 -3.37
C LYS A 83 3.59 12.22 -3.47
N VAL A 84 3.32 10.98 -3.82
CA VAL A 84 1.99 10.38 -3.86
C VAL A 84 1.89 9.38 -2.71
N THR A 85 0.75 9.36 -2.03
CA THR A 85 0.51 8.51 -0.88
C THR A 85 -0.73 7.64 -1.13
N PHE A 86 -0.68 6.36 -0.79
CA PHE A 86 -1.84 5.46 -0.93
C PHE A 86 -2.03 4.63 0.34
N ALA A 87 -3.26 4.63 0.86
CA ALA A 87 -3.65 3.98 2.13
C ALA A 87 -2.78 4.34 3.35
N VAL A 88 -2.08 5.47 3.29
CA VAL A 88 -1.30 6.04 4.39
C VAL A 88 -1.59 7.54 4.48
N PRO A 89 -1.50 8.15 5.67
CA PRO A 89 -1.65 9.59 5.80
C PRO A 89 -0.54 10.31 5.02
N SER A 90 -0.83 11.52 4.54
CA SER A 90 0.15 12.39 3.88
C SER A 90 1.41 12.63 4.72
N SER A 91 1.27 12.63 6.05
CA SER A 91 2.35 12.72 7.03
C SER A 91 3.36 11.56 6.95
N ALA A 92 2.95 10.36 6.52
CA ALA A 92 3.82 9.19 6.43
C ALA A 92 4.95 9.40 5.42
N CYS A 93 4.66 10.14 4.35
CA CYS A 93 5.61 10.34 3.26
C CYS A 93 6.50 11.56 3.46
N GLY A 94 6.51 12.18 4.64
CA GLY A 94 7.44 13.26 4.98
C GLY A 94 7.24 14.51 4.13
N GLN A 95 6.43 15.44 4.64
CA GLN A 95 6.57 16.86 4.32
C GLN A 95 7.99 17.26 4.73
N LYS A 96 8.85 17.63 3.78
CA LYS A 96 10.07 18.32 4.18
C LYS A 96 9.60 19.52 4.99
N ARG A 97 9.99 19.53 6.27
CA ARG A 97 9.86 20.65 7.20
C ARG A 97 10.06 21.92 6.40
N ASN A 98 9.00 22.71 6.26
CA ASN A 98 9.19 24.10 5.88
C ASN A 98 10.15 24.64 6.93
N GLY A 99 11.33 25.07 6.49
CA GLY A 99 12.37 25.56 7.38
C GLY A 99 11.78 26.66 8.24
N GLN A 100 11.49 26.37 9.50
CA GLN A 100 11.56 27.39 10.52
C GLN A 100 13.05 27.69 10.65
N VAL A 101 13.56 28.55 9.76
CA VAL A 101 14.67 29.42 10.11
C VAL A 101 14.14 30.18 11.32
N LYS A 102 14.42 29.67 12.52
CA LYS A 102 14.47 30.53 13.69
C LYS A 102 15.63 31.47 13.38
N ARG A 103 15.31 32.66 12.87
CA ARG A 103 16.27 33.76 12.86
C ARG A 103 16.58 34.02 14.33
N SER A 104 17.73 33.53 14.77
CA SER A 104 18.44 34.14 15.89
C SER A 104 18.82 35.54 15.41
N THR A 105 18.10 36.54 15.89
CA THR A 105 18.63 37.91 15.90
C THR A 105 18.77 38.32 17.35
N SER A 106 19.97 38.84 17.58
CA SER A 106 20.64 39.17 18.83
C SER A 106 19.94 40.25 19.64
#